data_AF-A0AA51MYF1-F1
#
_entry.id   AF-A0AA51MYF1-F1
#
_cell.length_a   1.000
_cell.length_b   1.000
_cell.length_c   1.000
_cell.angle_alpha   90.00
_cell.angle_beta   90.00
_cell.angle_gamma   90.00
#
_symmetry.space_group_name_H-M   'P 1'
#
loop_
_entity.id
_entity.type
_entity.pdbx_description
1 polymer ?
#
loop_
_entity_poly.entity_id
_entity_poly.type
_entity_poly.pdbx_seq_one_letter_code
_entity_poly.pdbx_strand_id
1 'polypeptide(L)'
;MTKRKYQNKKKGASKVENAMKYDLNLIISLIAVVFTSLTYIKDNTQPQMFFSYGTYGINETLIEAKPYPAKNTIKFQELLELSKSMGIGSKAMIGGKIVEFTRPGSELMFAIENKGKVVAKNPTIVFQFNGVFVTQELERQLENLFPVVKKRDHVHGLGFYRTYQWISTDTERLYPNIPINFYEISFSECEVEEGAYLMVIIAADNAETKSYKLDIEVDDFY
;
A
#
# COMPACT_ATOMS: atom_id res chain seq x y z
N MET A 1 -6.38 -3.05 -78.18
CA MET A 1 -5.10 -3.02 -77.42
C MET A 1 -5.27 -2.15 -76.17
N THR A 2 -5.63 -2.69 -75.00
CA THR A 2 -5.80 -1.84 -73.79
C THR A 2 -5.72 -2.57 -72.43
N LYS A 3 -4.83 -3.57 -72.27
CA LYS A 3 -4.66 -4.29 -70.98
C LYS A 3 -3.32 -4.11 -70.25
N ARG A 4 -2.34 -3.38 -70.81
CA ARG A 4 -1.00 -3.26 -70.19
C ARG A 4 -0.82 -2.15 -69.13
N LYS A 5 -1.74 -1.20 -68.98
CA LYS A 5 -1.57 -0.08 -68.01
C LYS A 5 -2.05 -0.37 -66.57
N TYR A 6 -2.87 -1.39 -66.33
CA TYR A 6 -3.45 -1.63 -64.99
C TYR A 6 -2.58 -2.47 -64.04
N GLN A 7 -1.69 -3.33 -64.56
CA GLN A 7 -0.86 -4.20 -63.71
C GLN A 7 0.34 -3.49 -63.05
N ASN A 8 0.86 -2.41 -63.65
CA ASN A 8 2.00 -1.67 -63.08
C ASN A 8 1.61 -0.82 -61.85
N LYS A 9 0.33 -0.41 -61.71
CA LYS A 9 -0.15 0.35 -60.55
C LYS A 9 -0.24 -0.51 -59.27
N LYS A 10 -0.62 -1.78 -59.37
CA LYS A 10 -0.73 -2.71 -58.22
C LYS A 10 0.62 -3.15 -57.64
N LYS A 11 1.66 -3.32 -58.48
CA LYS A 11 3.01 -3.66 -58.01
C LYS A 11 3.70 -2.52 -57.27
N GLY A 12 3.39 -1.26 -57.60
CA GLY A 12 3.88 -0.08 -56.87
C GLY A 12 3.23 0.05 -55.50
N ALA A 13 1.90 -0.14 -55.42
CA ALA A 13 1.15 -0.07 -54.16
C ALA A 13 1.60 -1.12 -53.13
N SER A 14 1.83 -2.38 -53.54
CA SER A 14 2.28 -3.43 -52.61
C SER A 14 3.72 -3.24 -52.13
N LYS A 15 4.58 -2.57 -52.92
CA LYS A 15 5.95 -2.22 -52.49
C LYS A 15 5.95 -1.09 -51.46
N VAL A 16 5.05 -0.11 -51.62
CA VAL A 16 4.88 1.01 -50.68
C VAL A 16 4.21 0.55 -49.38
N GLU A 17 3.20 -0.32 -49.43
CA GLU A 17 2.61 -0.93 -48.22
C GLU A 17 3.62 -1.77 -47.43
N ASN A 18 4.46 -2.54 -48.13
CA ASN A 18 5.51 -3.29 -47.46
C ASN A 18 6.56 -2.37 -46.84
N ALA A 19 7.03 -1.34 -47.55
CA ALA A 19 7.97 -0.34 -47.00
C ALA A 19 7.40 0.37 -45.76
N MET A 20 6.14 0.84 -45.81
CA MET A 20 5.47 1.44 -44.65
C MET A 20 5.32 0.46 -43.47
N LYS A 21 5.07 -0.83 -43.72
CA LYS A 21 5.05 -1.85 -42.66
C LYS A 21 6.43 -2.07 -42.04
N TYR A 22 7.50 -2.07 -42.84
CA TYR A 22 8.87 -2.18 -42.32
C TYR A 22 9.24 -0.96 -41.49
N ASP A 23 8.90 0.25 -41.95
CA ASP A 23 9.15 1.48 -41.20
C ASP A 23 8.35 1.53 -39.89
N LEU A 24 7.08 1.10 -39.90
CA LEU A 24 6.25 1.03 -38.70
C LEU A 24 6.78 -0.01 -37.70
N ASN A 25 7.16 -1.20 -38.15
CA ASN A 25 7.73 -2.24 -37.28
C ASN A 25 9.09 -1.82 -36.70
N LEU A 26 9.90 -1.10 -37.48
CA LEU A 26 11.16 -0.53 -37.00
C LEU A 26 10.91 0.50 -35.91
N ILE A 27 9.94 1.40 -36.10
CA ILE A 27 9.55 2.41 -35.10
C ILE A 27 9.04 1.73 -33.82
N ILE A 28 8.15 0.74 -33.93
CA ILE A 28 7.62 -0.01 -32.77
C ILE A 28 8.76 -0.70 -32.01
N SER A 29 9.70 -1.31 -32.73
CA SER A 29 10.86 -1.98 -32.12
C SER A 29 11.76 -0.98 -31.42
N LEU A 30 12.01 0.19 -32.01
CA LEU A 30 12.82 1.24 -31.40
C LEU A 30 12.17 1.78 -30.12
N ILE A 31 10.86 2.03 -30.15
CA ILE A 31 10.08 2.45 -28.98
C ILE A 31 10.18 1.40 -27.88
N ALA A 32 10.03 0.12 -28.21
CA ALA A 32 10.15 -0.98 -27.24
C ALA A 32 11.55 -1.02 -26.59
N VAL A 33 12.62 -0.85 -27.36
CA VAL A 33 14.00 -0.81 -26.84
C VAL A 33 14.22 0.37 -25.90
N VAL A 34 13.74 1.57 -26.28
CA VAL A 34 13.83 2.77 -25.43
C VAL A 34 13.07 2.55 -24.13
N PHE A 35 11.82 2.04 -24.21
CA PHE A 35 11.01 1.75 -23.02
C PHE A 35 11.69 0.73 -22.11
N THR A 36 12.22 -0.36 -22.68
CA THR A 36 12.89 -1.41 -21.91
C THR A 36 14.15 -0.88 -21.22
N SER A 37 14.91 -0.02 -21.91
CA SER A 37 16.11 0.61 -21.36
C SER A 37 15.80 1.59 -20.23
N LEU A 38 14.76 2.42 -20.38
CA LEU A 38 14.32 3.32 -19.32
C LEU A 38 13.82 2.57 -18.09
N THR A 39 13.05 1.50 -18.29
CA THR A 39 12.58 0.64 -17.21
C THR A 39 13.75 -0.03 -16.51
N TYR A 40 14.70 -0.59 -17.27
CA TYR A 40 15.93 -1.15 -16.73
C TYR A 40 16.74 -0.13 -15.92
N ILE A 41 16.90 1.10 -16.41
CA ILE A 41 17.61 2.14 -15.66
C ILE A 41 16.86 2.44 -14.36
N LYS A 42 15.54 2.64 -14.39
CA LYS A 42 14.73 2.91 -13.18
C LYS A 42 14.91 1.79 -12.15
N ASP A 43 14.79 0.53 -12.56
CA ASP A 43 14.89 -0.64 -11.69
C ASP A 43 16.30 -0.84 -11.09
N ASN A 44 17.33 -0.34 -11.75
CA ASN A 44 18.72 -0.47 -11.31
C ASN A 44 19.29 0.78 -10.63
N THR A 45 18.58 1.92 -10.65
CA THR A 45 19.09 3.20 -10.12
C THR A 45 18.27 3.77 -8.98
N GLN A 46 17.03 3.31 -8.80
CA GLN A 46 16.15 3.75 -7.72
C GLN A 46 15.75 2.58 -6.81
N PRO A 47 15.56 2.83 -5.50
CA PRO A 47 14.92 1.87 -4.61
C PRO A 47 13.50 1.59 -5.10
N GLN A 48 13.03 0.36 -4.88
CA GLN A 48 11.67 -0.04 -5.19
C GLN A 48 10.99 -0.47 -3.89
N MET A 49 10.24 0.45 -3.29
CA MET A 49 9.59 0.22 -2.00
C MET A 49 8.30 -0.58 -2.20
N PHE A 50 8.06 -1.57 -1.35
CA PHE A 50 6.85 -2.40 -1.34
C PHE A 50 6.30 -2.49 0.07
N PHE A 51 4.98 -2.56 0.16
CA PHE A 51 4.25 -2.77 1.40
C PHE A 51 3.49 -4.09 1.28
N SER A 52 3.61 -4.93 2.30
CA SER A 52 2.81 -6.15 2.41
C SER A 52 2.11 -6.18 3.76
N TYR A 53 0.96 -6.83 3.81
CA TYR A 53 0.14 -6.92 5.02
C TYR A 53 -0.49 -8.31 5.15
N GLY A 54 -0.85 -8.69 6.37
CA GLY A 54 -1.54 -9.93 6.65
C GLY A 54 -2.05 -9.99 8.08
N THR A 55 -2.72 -11.09 8.42
CA THR A 55 -3.12 -11.39 9.79
C THR A 55 -2.26 -12.53 10.34
N TYR A 56 -1.79 -12.38 11.58
CA TYR A 56 -1.06 -13.42 12.32
C TYR A 56 -1.95 -14.66 12.47
N GLY A 57 -1.42 -15.87 12.64
CA GLY A 57 -2.17 -17.05 13.14
C GLY A 57 -2.92 -17.99 12.17
N ILE A 58 -3.57 -17.54 11.08
CA ILE A 58 -4.37 -18.46 10.20
C ILE A 58 -3.69 -18.76 8.85
N ASN A 59 -2.85 -17.86 8.36
CA ASN A 59 -1.90 -18.08 7.26
C ASN A 59 -0.87 -16.95 7.34
N GLU A 60 0.40 -17.24 7.63
CA GLU A 60 1.51 -16.26 7.67
C GLU A 60 1.85 -15.68 6.27
N THR A 61 0.91 -15.70 5.34
CA THR A 61 1.13 -15.22 3.98
C THR A 61 0.87 -13.73 3.94
N LEU A 62 1.94 -12.96 3.96
CA LEU A 62 1.88 -11.53 3.65
C LEU A 62 1.44 -11.33 2.21
N ILE A 63 0.43 -10.49 2.01
CA ILE A 63 -0.09 -10.10 0.71
C ILE A 63 0.57 -8.76 0.35
N GLU A 64 1.22 -8.70 -0.81
CA GLU A 64 1.74 -7.42 -1.33
C GLU A 64 0.57 -6.50 -1.68
N ALA A 65 0.53 -5.33 -1.04
CA ALA A 65 -0.49 -4.34 -1.29
C ALA A 65 -0.27 -3.67 -2.65
N LYS A 66 -1.39 -3.40 -3.33
CA LYS A 66 -1.38 -2.62 -4.55
C LYS A 66 -1.38 -1.12 -4.22
N PRO A 67 -0.56 -0.29 -4.88
CA PRO A 67 -0.57 1.15 -4.67
C PRO A 67 -1.97 1.76 -4.90
N TYR A 68 -2.33 2.73 -4.07
CA TYR A 68 -3.56 3.52 -4.25
C TYR A 68 -3.56 4.17 -5.64
N PRO A 69 -4.69 4.18 -6.39
CA PRO A 69 -6.08 3.94 -5.96
C PRO A 69 -6.57 2.49 -5.99
N ALA A 70 -5.69 1.49 -6.13
CA ALA A 70 -6.14 0.09 -6.05
C ALA A 70 -6.72 -0.23 -4.67
N LYS A 71 -7.78 -1.05 -4.65
CA LYS A 71 -8.44 -1.50 -3.41
C LYS A 71 -7.59 -2.59 -2.75
N ASN A 72 -7.25 -2.38 -1.48
CA ASN A 72 -6.76 -3.40 -0.56
C ASN A 72 -7.72 -3.46 0.62
N THR A 73 -8.00 -4.64 1.13
CA THR A 73 -8.93 -4.83 2.24
C THR A 73 -8.29 -5.73 3.28
N ILE A 74 -8.42 -5.32 4.53
CA ILE A 74 -8.14 -6.12 5.71
C ILE A 74 -9.48 -6.53 6.30
N LYS A 75 -9.63 -7.81 6.59
CA LYS A 75 -10.79 -8.37 7.29
C LYS A 75 -10.38 -8.77 8.69
N PHE A 76 -11.01 -8.19 9.69
CA PHE A 76 -10.89 -8.62 11.07
C PHE A 76 -11.99 -9.62 11.39
N GLN A 77 -11.60 -10.74 11.99
CA GLN A 77 -12.55 -11.66 12.61
C GLN A 77 -12.74 -11.24 14.06
N GLU A 78 -13.94 -10.75 14.40
CA GLU A 78 -14.31 -10.45 15.78
C GLU A 78 -14.70 -11.71 16.56
N LEU A 79 -14.69 -11.59 17.89
CA LEU A 79 -15.55 -12.36 18.78
C LEU A 79 -16.52 -11.33 19.39
N LEU A 80 -17.81 -11.50 19.11
CA LEU A 80 -18.85 -10.59 19.55
C LEU A 80 -19.34 -11.03 20.93
N GLU A 81 -19.01 -10.32 22.02
CA GLU A 81 -19.89 -10.35 23.20
C GLU A 81 -19.71 -9.19 24.19
N LEU A 82 -20.25 -8.00 23.86
CA LEU A 82 -20.90 -7.19 24.90
C LEU A 82 -21.87 -6.12 24.36
N SER A 83 -23.13 -6.55 24.18
CA SER A 83 -24.21 -5.63 24.50
C SER A 83 -24.20 -5.40 26.03
N LYS A 84 -23.82 -4.17 26.46
CA LYS A 84 -24.36 -3.43 27.64
C LYS A 84 -23.51 -3.14 28.90
N SER A 85 -22.23 -3.49 29.07
CA SER A 85 -21.60 -3.27 30.41
C SER A 85 -20.77 -2.01 30.62
N MET A 86 -20.29 -1.30 29.59
CA MET A 86 -19.49 -0.10 29.83
C MET A 86 -20.33 1.17 29.66
N GLY A 87 -20.76 1.72 30.81
CA GLY A 87 -21.45 3.01 30.95
C GLY A 87 -20.58 4.22 30.60
N ILE A 88 -19.92 4.20 29.45
CA ILE A 88 -19.30 5.38 28.86
C ILE A 88 -20.39 6.08 28.06
N GLY A 89 -20.72 7.31 28.48
CA GLY A 89 -21.82 8.09 27.96
C GLY A 89 -21.83 8.14 26.44
N SER A 90 -22.86 7.51 25.87
CA SER A 90 -23.23 7.55 24.47
C SER A 90 -23.41 8.99 24.00
N LYS A 91 -22.36 9.59 23.47
CA LYS A 91 -22.47 10.75 22.59
C LYS A 91 -22.14 10.30 21.18
N ALA A 92 -23.21 9.94 20.48
CA ALA A 92 -23.34 9.82 19.03
C ALA A 92 -22.44 8.79 18.33
N MET A 93 -22.76 7.51 18.49
CA MET A 93 -22.40 6.50 17.49
C MET A 93 -23.22 6.78 16.22
N ILE A 94 -22.61 7.38 15.21
CA ILE A 94 -23.14 7.36 13.85
C ILE A 94 -22.31 6.34 13.07
N GLY A 95 -22.78 5.09 13.06
CA GLY A 95 -22.29 4.05 12.15
C GLY A 95 -20.98 3.34 12.51
N GLY A 96 -20.41 3.52 13.71
CA GLY A 96 -19.19 2.81 14.13
C GLY A 96 -19.44 1.54 14.96
N LYS A 97 -18.50 0.60 14.92
CA LYS A 97 -18.40 -0.59 15.79
C LYS A 97 -17.25 -0.41 16.79
N ILE A 98 -17.42 -0.94 18.01
CA ILE A 98 -16.31 -1.06 18.97
C ILE A 98 -15.76 -2.47 18.84
N VAL A 99 -14.48 -2.60 18.52
CA VAL A 99 -13.77 -3.88 18.53
C VAL A 99 -13.48 -4.20 19.99
N GLU A 100 -14.15 -5.18 20.58
CA GLU A 100 -13.91 -5.53 21.99
C GLU A 100 -12.51 -6.14 22.19
N PHE A 101 -12.20 -7.16 21.39
CA PHE A 101 -10.86 -7.73 21.32
C PHE A 101 -10.54 -8.24 19.92
N THR A 102 -9.30 -8.05 19.49
CA THR A 102 -8.75 -8.76 18.35
C THR A 102 -8.44 -10.18 18.79
N ARG A 103 -9.01 -11.17 18.08
CA ARG A 103 -8.75 -12.58 18.35
C ARG A 103 -7.23 -12.86 18.27
N PRO A 104 -6.67 -13.65 19.20
CA PRO A 104 -5.30 -14.13 19.07
C PRO A 104 -5.09 -14.86 17.75
N GLY A 105 -4.07 -14.48 16.99
CA GLY A 105 -3.90 -14.96 15.62
C GLY A 105 -4.88 -14.32 14.63
N SER A 106 -5.22 -13.05 14.84
CA SER A 106 -5.86 -12.16 13.86
C SER A 106 -5.22 -10.76 13.88
N GLU A 107 -4.11 -10.60 14.61
CA GLU A 107 -3.37 -9.34 14.71
C GLU A 107 -2.75 -8.98 13.37
N LEU A 108 -2.68 -7.69 13.07
CA LEU A 108 -2.07 -7.24 11.85
C LEU A 108 -0.55 -7.37 11.88
N MET A 109 -0.05 -7.81 10.74
CA MET A 109 1.36 -7.82 10.40
C MET A 109 1.56 -6.94 9.18
N PHE A 110 2.62 -6.15 9.20
CA PHE A 110 3.07 -5.36 8.05
C PHE A 110 4.51 -5.69 7.73
N ALA A 111 4.85 -5.65 6.45
CA ALA A 111 6.23 -5.71 6.01
C ALA A 111 6.50 -4.61 5.00
N ILE A 112 7.63 -3.95 5.15
CA ILE A 112 8.12 -2.95 4.21
C ILE A 112 9.45 -3.42 3.66
N GLU A 113 9.53 -3.52 2.35
CA GLU A 113 10.68 -4.10 1.66
C GLU A 113 11.14 -3.19 0.52
N ASN A 114 12.45 -3.10 0.34
CA ASN A 114 13.04 -2.55 -0.87
C ASN A 114 13.44 -3.70 -1.80
N LYS A 115 12.66 -3.97 -2.84
CA LYS A 115 13.00 -5.02 -3.84
C LYS A 115 13.89 -4.50 -4.98
N GLY A 116 14.26 -3.22 -4.93
CA GLY A 116 15.18 -2.61 -5.88
C GLY A 116 16.64 -2.98 -5.59
N LYS A 117 17.57 -2.56 -6.45
CA LYS A 117 19.00 -2.84 -6.25
C LYS A 117 19.76 -1.77 -5.49
N VAL A 118 19.12 -0.64 -5.20
CA VAL A 118 19.72 0.53 -4.56
C VAL A 118 19.07 0.77 -3.21
N VAL A 119 19.87 1.12 -2.20
CA VAL A 119 19.40 1.42 -0.85
C VAL A 119 18.47 2.64 -0.81
N ALA A 120 17.38 2.55 -0.04
CA ALA A 120 16.52 3.71 0.23
C ALA A 120 17.12 4.54 1.37
N LYS A 121 17.36 5.83 1.10
CA LYS A 121 17.96 6.76 2.07
C LYS A 121 16.87 7.48 2.86
N ASN A 122 17.06 7.53 4.19
CA ASN A 122 16.17 8.23 5.12
C ASN A 122 14.68 7.85 4.92
N PRO A 123 14.34 6.54 4.93
CA PRO A 123 12.97 6.12 4.71
C PRO A 123 12.04 6.70 5.79
N THR A 124 10.91 7.21 5.35
CA THR A 124 9.82 7.67 6.22
C THR A 124 8.60 6.82 5.95
N ILE A 125 7.98 6.31 7.01
CA ILE A 125 6.75 5.52 6.92
C ILE A 125 5.67 6.25 7.74
N VAL A 126 4.55 6.57 7.12
CA VAL A 126 3.42 7.23 7.77
C VAL A 126 2.24 6.28 7.79
N PHE A 127 1.69 6.02 8.97
CA PHE A 127 0.43 5.34 9.18
C PHE A 127 -0.63 6.38 9.56
N GLN A 128 -1.65 6.53 8.71
CA GLN A 128 -2.77 7.44 8.96
C GLN A 128 -4.05 6.63 9.10
N PHE A 129 -4.57 6.60 10.31
CA PHE A 129 -5.80 5.92 10.66
C PHE A 129 -6.98 6.88 10.43
N ASN A 130 -7.89 6.51 9.54
CA ASN A 130 -9.07 7.29 9.19
C ASN A 130 -10.32 6.50 9.58
N GLY A 131 -11.22 7.12 10.34
CA GLY A 131 -12.38 6.43 10.91
C GLY A 131 -12.01 5.37 11.95
N VAL A 132 -10.79 5.39 12.50
CA VAL A 132 -10.39 4.55 13.63
C VAL A 132 -9.99 5.45 14.79
N PHE A 133 -10.63 5.26 15.94
CA PHE A 133 -10.25 5.90 17.19
C PHE A 133 -9.26 5.00 17.92
N VAL A 134 -7.99 5.40 17.85
CA VAL A 134 -6.85 4.66 18.39
C VAL A 134 -6.88 4.72 19.92
N THR A 135 -6.89 3.56 20.58
CA THR A 135 -6.77 3.49 22.04
C THR A 135 -5.34 3.73 22.51
N GLN A 136 -5.16 3.95 23.82
CA GLN A 136 -3.84 4.05 24.44
C GLN A 136 -3.01 2.76 24.23
N GLU A 137 -3.66 1.61 24.15
CA GLU A 137 -2.99 0.32 23.92
C GLU A 137 -2.48 0.18 22.49
N LEU A 138 -3.29 0.51 21.48
CA LEU A 138 -2.82 0.55 20.08
C LEU A 138 -1.71 1.60 19.91
N GLU A 139 -1.83 2.76 20.56
CA GLU A 139 -0.77 3.76 20.58
C GLU A 139 0.54 3.22 21.17
N ARG A 140 0.48 2.50 22.30
CA ARG A 140 1.64 1.86 22.92
C ARG A 140 2.27 0.80 21.99
N GLN A 141 1.46 0.02 21.29
CA GLN A 141 1.95 -0.94 20.30
C GLN A 141 2.70 -0.24 19.17
N LEU A 142 2.12 0.84 18.61
CA LEU A 142 2.77 1.64 17.57
C LEU A 142 4.09 2.27 18.08
N GLU A 143 4.12 2.81 19.30
CA GLU A 143 5.37 3.32 19.90
C GLU A 143 6.44 2.24 20.08
N ASN A 144 6.07 1.02 20.47
CA ASN A 144 7.03 -0.07 20.61
C ASN A 144 7.57 -0.57 19.27
N LEU A 145 6.73 -0.52 18.22
CA LEU A 145 7.10 -0.93 16.86
C LEU A 145 8.05 0.06 16.17
N PHE A 146 8.11 1.29 16.66
CA PHE A 146 8.79 2.39 15.99
C PHE A 146 9.70 3.13 16.99
N PRO A 147 11.04 3.00 16.89
CA PRO A 147 11.96 3.64 17.84
C PRO A 147 11.85 5.18 17.89
N VAL A 148 11.31 5.80 16.83
CA VAL A 148 10.97 7.22 16.78
C VAL A 148 9.60 7.40 16.13
N VAL A 149 8.59 7.72 16.94
CA VAL A 149 7.25 8.08 16.49
C VAL A 149 7.03 9.57 16.63
N LYS A 150 6.75 10.25 15.51
CA LYS A 150 6.11 11.57 15.55
C LYS A 150 4.60 11.38 15.43
N LYS A 151 3.89 11.77 16.50
CA LYS A 151 2.43 11.81 16.52
C LYS A 151 1.95 13.11 15.90
N ARG A 152 1.00 13.04 14.97
CA ARG A 152 0.39 14.21 14.31
C ARG A 152 -1.13 14.07 14.30
N ASP A 153 -1.81 15.19 14.07
CA ASP A 153 -3.26 15.26 13.92
C ASP A 153 -4.02 14.74 15.16
N HIS A 154 -3.91 15.50 16.26
CA HIS A 154 -4.59 15.22 17.52
C HIS A 154 -6.10 15.48 17.41
N VAL A 155 -6.90 14.52 17.85
CA VAL A 155 -8.36 14.65 17.90
C VAL A 155 -8.75 15.33 19.21
N HIS A 156 -9.04 16.63 19.11
CA HIS A 156 -9.51 17.42 20.26
C HIS A 156 -10.78 16.81 20.88
N GLY A 157 -10.76 16.59 22.19
CA GLY A 157 -11.89 16.05 22.96
C GLY A 157 -11.79 14.56 23.30
N LEU A 158 -10.98 13.79 22.56
CA LEU A 158 -10.78 12.35 22.82
C LEU A 158 -9.35 12.01 23.27
N GLY A 159 -8.35 12.86 22.97
CA GLY A 159 -7.00 12.70 23.50
C GLY A 159 -6.08 11.79 22.69
N PHE A 160 -6.49 11.40 21.48
CA PHE A 160 -5.76 10.45 20.62
C PHE A 160 -5.25 11.09 19.33
N TYR A 161 -4.24 10.46 18.71
CA TYR A 161 -3.65 10.89 17.44
C TYR A 161 -4.12 9.98 16.29
N ARG A 162 -4.35 10.57 15.11
CA ARG A 162 -4.74 9.81 13.89
C ARG A 162 -3.55 9.42 13.02
N THR A 163 -2.46 10.16 13.14
CA THR A 163 -1.27 9.98 12.30
C THR A 163 -0.08 9.61 13.15
N TYR A 164 0.50 8.45 12.85
CA TYR A 164 1.72 7.94 13.44
C TYR A 164 2.79 7.89 12.35
N GLN A 165 3.82 8.69 12.51
CA GLN A 165 4.93 8.75 11.57
C GLN A 165 6.15 8.07 12.19
N TRP A 166 6.60 6.99 11.58
CA TRP A 166 7.95 6.49 11.77
C TRP A 166 8.93 7.29 10.92
N ILE A 167 9.95 7.80 11.58
CA ILE A 167 11.06 8.47 10.92
C ILE A 167 12.29 7.65 11.26
N SER A 168 12.87 7.03 10.22
CA SER A 168 14.21 6.48 10.26
C SER A 168 15.15 7.51 10.89
N THR A 169 15.92 7.11 11.88
CA THR A 169 17.02 7.98 12.34
C THR A 169 18.02 8.19 11.20
N ASP A 170 18.82 9.28 11.24
CA ASP A 170 19.71 9.70 10.13
C ASP A 170 20.74 8.65 9.67
N THR A 171 20.83 7.50 10.34
CA THR A 171 21.70 6.36 10.01
C THR A 171 20.96 5.15 9.46
N GLU A 172 19.64 5.10 9.60
CA GLU A 172 18.82 3.96 9.20
C GLU A 172 18.54 4.01 7.68
N ARG A 173 18.67 2.84 7.05
CA ARG A 173 18.62 2.66 5.60
C ARG A 173 17.80 1.42 5.30
N LEU A 174 16.94 1.48 4.29
CA LEU A 174 16.27 0.26 3.82
C LEU A 174 17.10 -0.40 2.72
N TYR A 175 17.84 -1.43 3.12
CA TYR A 175 18.67 -2.22 2.22
C TYR A 175 17.83 -3.12 1.30
N PRO A 176 18.32 -3.37 0.06
CA PRO A 176 17.70 -4.33 -0.85
C PRO A 176 17.40 -5.68 -0.21
N ASN A 177 16.16 -6.17 -0.37
CA ASN A 177 15.68 -7.49 0.06
C ASN A 177 15.85 -7.79 1.56
N ILE A 178 15.92 -6.75 2.40
CA ILE A 178 15.89 -6.88 3.85
C ILE A 178 14.59 -6.20 4.33
N PRO A 179 13.51 -6.97 4.52
CA PRO A 179 12.24 -6.39 4.95
C PRO A 179 12.31 -5.93 6.41
N ILE A 180 11.66 -4.80 6.70
CA ILE A 180 11.29 -4.42 8.06
C ILE A 180 9.89 -4.94 8.31
N ASN A 181 9.75 -5.75 9.36
CA ASN A 181 8.47 -6.34 9.73
C ASN A 181 7.94 -5.69 11.01
N PHE A 182 6.64 -5.47 11.02
CA PHE A 182 5.86 -4.97 12.14
C PHE A 182 4.83 -6.04 12.47
N TYR A 183 4.79 -6.49 13.72
CA TYR A 183 3.95 -7.60 14.13
C TYR A 183 2.99 -7.18 15.24
N GLU A 184 1.95 -7.99 15.44
CA GLU A 184 1.09 -7.94 16.63
C GLU A 184 0.33 -6.62 16.82
N ILE A 185 -0.06 -5.97 15.71
CA ILE A 185 -0.92 -4.77 15.80
C ILE A 185 -2.36 -5.21 16.00
N SER A 186 -2.90 -4.92 17.17
CA SER A 186 -4.26 -5.26 17.58
C SER A 186 -5.15 -4.01 17.59
N PHE A 187 -6.38 -4.15 17.08
CA PHE A 187 -7.42 -3.13 17.17
C PHE A 187 -8.32 -3.34 18.39
N SER A 188 -7.93 -4.19 19.35
CA SER A 188 -8.67 -4.35 20.61
C SER A 188 -9.01 -2.99 21.21
N GLU A 189 -10.25 -2.86 21.64
CA GLU A 189 -10.85 -1.69 22.27
C GLU A 189 -10.96 -0.44 21.36
N CYS A 190 -10.58 -0.52 20.08
CA CYS A 190 -10.70 0.60 19.15
C CYS A 190 -12.15 0.77 18.66
N GLU A 191 -12.59 2.02 18.51
CA GLU A 191 -13.82 2.33 17.78
C GLU A 191 -13.49 2.51 16.29
N VAL A 192 -14.25 1.83 15.43
CA VAL A 192 -14.05 1.77 13.98
C VAL A 192 -15.34 2.22 13.29
N GLU A 193 -15.31 3.38 12.66
CA GLU A 193 -16.40 3.94 11.86
C GLU A 193 -16.63 3.12 10.58
N GLU A 194 -17.86 3.14 10.05
CA GLU A 194 -18.15 2.60 8.72
C GLU A 194 -17.24 3.23 7.65
N GLY A 195 -16.58 2.38 6.86
CA GLY A 195 -15.65 2.83 5.82
C GLY A 195 -14.27 3.27 6.33
N ALA A 196 -13.93 2.92 7.58
CA ALA A 196 -12.60 3.13 8.14
C ALA A 196 -11.50 2.54 7.24
N TYR A 197 -10.34 3.19 7.24
CA TYR A 197 -9.18 2.73 6.49
C TYR A 197 -7.86 3.18 7.11
N LEU A 198 -6.82 2.41 6.84
CA LEU A 198 -5.44 2.77 7.09
C LEU A 198 -4.79 3.24 5.78
N MET A 199 -4.25 4.46 5.78
CA MET A 199 -3.34 4.91 4.72
C MET A 199 -1.90 4.68 5.19
N VAL A 200 -1.12 3.97 4.38
CA VAL A 200 0.32 3.79 4.57
C VAL A 200 1.06 4.55 3.49
N ILE A 201 1.92 5.49 3.88
CA ILE A 201 2.73 6.28 2.96
C ILE A 201 4.19 5.97 3.21
N ILE A 202 4.90 5.57 2.17
CA ILE A 202 6.33 5.23 2.21
C ILE A 202 7.07 6.21 1.30
N ALA A 203 8.01 6.95 1.87
CA ALA A 203 8.85 7.90 1.15
C ALA A 203 10.33 7.68 1.50
N ALA A 204 11.23 8.08 0.61
CA ALA A 204 12.67 8.12 0.83
C ALA A 204 13.29 9.16 -0.12
N ASP A 205 14.43 9.75 0.22
CA ASP A 205 15.02 10.87 -0.53
C ASP A 205 15.29 10.53 -2.01
N ASN A 206 15.62 9.27 -2.28
CA ASN A 206 16.00 8.77 -3.59
C ASN A 206 14.99 7.78 -4.19
N ALA A 207 13.77 7.70 -3.66
CA ALA A 207 12.72 6.81 -4.15
C ALA A 207 11.42 7.58 -4.45
N GLU A 208 10.62 7.03 -5.34
CA GLU A 208 9.26 7.51 -5.57
C GLU A 208 8.39 7.21 -4.33
N THR A 209 7.69 8.24 -3.84
CA THR A 209 6.73 8.08 -2.74
C THR A 209 5.59 7.16 -3.19
N LYS A 210 5.28 6.16 -2.36
CA LYS A 210 4.14 5.26 -2.58
C LYS A 210 3.13 5.39 -1.45
N SER A 211 1.86 5.28 -1.81
CA SER A 211 0.75 5.30 -0.87
C SER A 211 -0.12 4.07 -1.07
N TYR A 212 -0.57 3.48 0.03
CA TYR A 212 -1.39 2.29 0.06
C TYR A 212 -2.60 2.57 0.93
N LYS A 213 -3.80 2.26 0.44
CA LYS A 213 -5.04 2.35 1.21
C LYS A 213 -5.49 0.94 1.55
N LEU A 214 -5.69 0.67 2.83
CA LEU A 214 -6.23 -0.58 3.34
C LEU A 214 -7.57 -0.29 4.00
N ASP A 215 -8.64 -0.68 3.33
CA ASP A 215 -9.99 -0.61 3.92
C ASP A 215 -10.05 -1.59 5.09
N ILE A 216 -10.60 -1.13 6.22
CA ILE A 216 -10.76 -1.91 7.44
C ILE A 216 -12.20 -2.40 7.49
N GLU A 217 -12.38 -3.71 7.35
CA GLU A 217 -13.68 -4.36 7.50
C GLU A 217 -13.68 -5.17 8.80
N VAL A 218 -14.71 -4.92 9.62
CA VAL A 218 -14.94 -5.57 10.90
C VAL A 218 -16.15 -6.49 10.74
N ASP A 219 -15.89 -7.79 10.53
CA ASP A 219 -16.90 -8.82 10.29
C ASP A 219 -17.36 -9.45 11.62
N ASP A 220 -18.67 -9.49 11.85
CA ASP A 220 -19.27 -10.16 13.01
C ASP A 220 -19.13 -11.68 12.87
N PHE A 221 -18.75 -12.37 13.95
CA PHE A 221 -18.80 -13.84 13.98
C PHE A 221 -20.25 -14.29 14.18
N TYR A 222 -20.75 -15.15 13.28
CA TYR A 222 -22.03 -15.85 13.41
C TYR A 222 -21.84 -17.25 14.00
#